data_AF-A0A821C1E0-F1
#
_entry.id   AF-A0A821C1E0-F1
#
_cell.length_a   1.000
_cell.length_b   1.000
_cell.length_c   1.000
_cell.angle_alpha   90.00
_cell.angle_beta   90.00
_cell.angle_gamma   90.00
#
_symmetry.space_group_name_H-M   'P 1'
#
loop_
_entity.id
_entity.type
_entity.pdbx_description
1 polymer ?
#
loop_
_entity_poly.entity_id
_entity_poly.type
_entity_poly.pdbx_seq_one_letter_code
_entity_poly.pdbx_strand_id
1 'polypeptide(L)'
;MLVCNEEAENCMFSRCVSCANNFNNKILNIVNDPKQQIQWFQWICLDGKTKKVEFNDTIEQCLAVLKEKLGPFWVHVFAKRKQAAFFFKKIKTISNEELICLQVDFSENFRLGNQDAVSLFTSHIWYSGGGQSFCLWFKS
;
A
#
# COMPACT_ATOMS: atom_id res chain seq x y z
N MET A 1 -9.74 -5.62 12.80
CA MET A 1 -9.24 -5.89 11.43
C MET A 1 -10.36 -5.68 10.41
N LEU A 2 -10.11 -4.91 9.34
CA LEU A 2 -11.10 -4.58 8.30
C LEU A 2 -11.21 -5.65 7.21
N VAL A 3 -10.17 -6.46 7.04
CA VAL A 3 -10.17 -7.67 6.21
C VAL A 3 -10.17 -8.91 7.11
N CYS A 4 -10.67 -10.04 6.61
CA CYS A 4 -10.73 -11.30 7.35
C CYS A 4 -9.37 -12.03 7.37
N ASN A 5 -8.61 -11.93 6.28
CA ASN A 5 -7.30 -12.57 6.15
C ASN A 5 -6.38 -11.69 5.28
N GLU A 6 -5.30 -11.20 5.85
CA GLU A 6 -4.35 -10.32 5.15
C GLU A 6 -3.42 -11.04 4.16
N GLU A 7 -3.39 -12.37 4.18
CA GLU A 7 -2.63 -13.22 3.27
C GLU A 7 -3.46 -13.71 2.07
N ALA A 8 -4.78 -13.55 2.14
CA ALA A 8 -5.73 -13.96 1.11
C ALA A 8 -5.95 -12.83 0.10
N GLU A 9 -5.66 -13.11 -1.17
CA GLU A 9 -5.83 -12.14 -2.27
C GLU A 9 -7.27 -11.59 -2.32
N ASN A 10 -8.28 -12.47 -2.23
CA ASN A 10 -9.68 -12.06 -2.27
C ASN A 10 -10.04 -11.03 -1.17
N CYS A 11 -9.43 -11.13 0.01
CA CYS A 11 -9.66 -10.15 1.07
C CYS A 11 -8.97 -8.82 0.79
N MET A 12 -7.71 -8.86 0.32
CA MET A 12 -6.90 -7.66 0.09
C MET A 12 -7.25 -6.91 -1.19
N PHE A 13 -7.92 -7.56 -2.15
CA PHE A 13 -8.43 -6.95 -3.39
C PHE A 13 -9.90 -6.53 -3.28
N SER A 14 -10.47 -6.48 -2.07
CA SER A 14 -11.88 -6.11 -1.82
C SER A 14 -12.90 -7.00 -2.56
N ARG A 15 -12.58 -8.27 -2.80
CA ARG A 15 -13.48 -9.26 -3.46
C ARG A 15 -14.17 -10.19 -2.46
N CYS A 16 -13.81 -10.14 -1.17
CA CYS A 16 -14.37 -10.99 -0.13
C CYS A 16 -15.73 -10.45 0.36
N VAL A 17 -16.79 -11.24 0.18
CA VAL A 17 -18.16 -10.91 0.64
C VAL A 17 -18.20 -10.65 2.16
N SER A 18 -17.50 -11.47 2.95
CA SER A 18 -17.43 -11.30 4.41
C SER A 18 -16.72 -10.01 4.83
N CYS A 19 -15.87 -9.43 3.97
CA CYS A 19 -15.18 -8.17 4.25
C CYS A 19 -15.99 -6.93 3.84
N ALA A 20 -16.96 -7.07 2.94
CA ALA A 20 -17.60 -5.94 2.24
C ALA A 20 -18.16 -4.87 3.19
N ASN A 21 -18.75 -5.29 4.32
CA ASN A 21 -19.37 -4.39 5.28
C ASN A 21 -18.53 -4.09 6.53
N ASN A 22 -17.29 -4.60 6.61
CA ASN A 22 -16.46 -4.41 7.80
C ASN A 22 -16.15 -2.95 8.09
N PHE A 23 -15.96 -2.12 7.06
CA PHE A 23 -15.76 -0.68 7.25
C PHE A 23 -16.96 -0.03 7.92
N ASN A 24 -18.16 -0.32 7.41
CA ASN A 24 -19.38 0.24 7.99
C ASN A 24 -19.58 -0.26 9.42
N ASN A 25 -19.47 -1.57 9.64
CA ASN A 25 -19.73 -2.20 10.93
C ASN A 25 -18.73 -1.81 12.03
N LYS A 26 -17.46 -1.57 11.67
CA LYS A 26 -16.37 -1.37 12.64
C LYS A 26 -15.90 0.07 12.76
N ILE A 27 -16.25 0.93 11.82
CA ILE A 27 -15.83 2.34 11.81
C ILE A 27 -17.05 3.25 11.71
N LEU A 28 -17.84 3.13 10.64
CA LEU A 28 -18.91 4.11 10.39
C LEU A 28 -20.01 4.05 11.46
N ASN A 29 -20.45 2.85 11.85
CA ASN A 29 -21.54 2.65 12.80
C ASN A 29 -21.16 2.94 14.26
N ILE A 30 -19.87 3.12 14.56
CA ILE A 30 -19.40 3.45 15.91
C ILE A 30 -19.16 4.95 16.10
N VAL A 31 -19.34 5.77 15.05
CA VAL A 31 -19.25 7.22 15.15
C VAL A 31 -20.53 7.77 15.77
N ASN A 32 -20.39 8.49 16.88
CA ASN A 32 -21.51 9.04 17.65
C ASN A 32 -22.23 10.19 16.92
N ASP A 33 -21.47 11.09 16.27
CA ASP A 33 -22.03 12.21 15.50
C ASP A 33 -21.32 12.34 14.13
N PRO A 34 -21.80 11.63 13.10
CA PRO A 34 -21.20 11.70 11.76
C PRO A 34 -21.23 13.11 11.14
N LYS A 35 -22.13 13.99 11.60
CA LYS A 35 -22.30 15.35 11.08
C LYS A 35 -21.44 16.37 11.82
N GLN A 36 -20.72 15.95 12.87
CA GLN A 36 -19.79 16.80 13.58
C GLN A 36 -18.75 17.37 12.61
N GLN A 37 -18.55 18.69 12.68
CA GLN A 37 -17.50 19.38 11.94
C GLN A 37 -16.13 19.09 12.55
N ILE A 38 -15.17 18.75 11.71
CA ILE A 38 -13.80 18.44 12.07
C ILE A 38 -12.83 19.11 11.10
N GLN A 39 -11.63 19.40 11.60
CA GLN A 39 -10.50 19.82 10.81
C GLN A 39 -9.60 18.62 10.57
N TRP A 40 -9.23 18.35 9.32
CA TRP A 40 -8.34 17.25 8.96
C TRP A 40 -7.47 17.60 7.76
N PHE A 41 -6.44 16.78 7.52
CA PHE A 41 -5.46 17.03 6.46
C PHE A 41 -5.34 15.86 5.52
N GLN A 42 -5.13 16.15 4.24
CA GLN A 42 -4.82 15.16 3.22
C GLN A 42 -3.65 15.61 2.36
N TRP A 43 -2.80 14.67 1.97
CA TRP A 43 -1.86 14.88 0.89
C TRP A 43 -2.57 14.66 -0.44
N ILE A 44 -2.66 15.71 -1.27
CA ILE A 44 -3.23 15.66 -2.62
C ILE A 44 -2.18 16.04 -3.65
N CYS A 45 -2.27 15.44 -4.84
CA CYS A 45 -1.45 15.79 -5.99
C CYS A 45 -2.23 16.76 -6.87
N LEU A 46 -1.78 18.01 -6.96
CA LEU A 46 -2.32 19.03 -7.85
C LEU A 46 -1.20 19.48 -8.78
N ASP A 47 -1.43 19.40 -10.08
CA ASP A 47 -0.46 19.78 -11.12
C ASP A 47 0.93 19.14 -10.94
N GLY A 48 0.94 17.83 -10.60
CA GLY A 48 2.17 17.07 -10.36
C GLY A 48 2.90 17.41 -9.07
N LYS A 49 2.37 18.33 -8.24
CA LYS A 49 2.95 18.68 -6.94
C LYS A 49 2.11 18.11 -5.82
N THR A 50 2.78 17.38 -4.91
CA THR A 50 2.14 16.89 -3.69
C THR A 50 2.09 18.02 -2.67
N LYS A 51 0.88 18.33 -2.18
CA LYS A 51 0.64 19.35 -1.16
C LYS A 51 -0.20 18.77 -0.03
N LYS A 52 0.10 19.18 1.20
CA LYS A 52 -0.78 18.94 2.35
C LYS A 52 -1.86 20.00 2.32
N VAL A 53 -3.11 19.57 2.23
CA VAL A 53 -4.28 20.44 2.20
C VAL A 53 -5.12 20.17 3.43
N GLU A 54 -5.61 21.25 4.01
CA GLU A 54 -6.52 21.25 5.14
C GLU A 54 -7.97 21.25 4.65
N PHE A 55 -8.80 20.48 5.33
CA PHE A 55 -10.23 20.36 5.11
C PHE A 55 -10.95 20.67 6.42
N ASN A 56 -12.06 21.41 6.30
CA ASN A 56 -12.98 21.70 7.39
C ASN A 56 -14.34 21.16 6.96
N ASP A 57 -14.59 19.90 7.30
CA ASP A 57 -15.70 19.08 6.78
C ASP A 57 -16.30 18.23 7.91
N THR A 58 -17.39 17.52 7.63
CA THR A 58 -17.98 16.55 8.56
C THR A 58 -17.14 15.27 8.70
N ILE A 59 -17.31 14.56 9.82
CA ILE A 59 -16.72 13.22 10.02
C ILE A 59 -17.15 12.27 8.90
N GLU A 60 -18.41 12.32 8.47
CA GLU A 60 -18.94 11.50 7.38
C GLU A 60 -18.15 11.68 6.07
N GLN A 61 -17.87 12.93 5.68
CA GLN A 61 -17.08 13.23 4.48
C GLN A 61 -15.64 12.71 4.60
N CYS A 62 -15.01 12.91 5.77
CA CYS A 62 -13.66 12.39 6.03
C CYS A 62 -13.62 10.85 5.93
N LEU A 63 -14.62 10.16 6.49
CA LEU A 63 -14.72 8.71 6.41
C LEU A 63 -14.99 8.19 5.01
N ALA A 64 -15.76 8.92 4.19
CA ALA A 64 -15.95 8.58 2.78
C ALA A 64 -14.61 8.60 2.04
N VAL A 65 -13.81 9.66 2.22
CA VAL A 65 -12.47 9.76 1.64
C VAL A 65 -11.56 8.64 2.14
N LEU A 66 -11.58 8.33 3.44
CA LEU A 66 -10.79 7.23 3.99
C LEU A 66 -11.15 5.90 3.33
N LYS A 67 -12.46 5.61 3.19
CA LYS A 67 -12.97 4.37 2.59
C LYS A 67 -12.47 4.16 1.17
N GLU A 68 -12.44 5.23 0.37
CA GLU A 68 -11.92 5.18 -1.01
C GLU A 68 -10.43 4.82 -1.06
N LYS A 69 -9.63 5.26 -0.08
CA LYS A 69 -8.19 4.96 -0.03
C LYS A 69 -7.88 3.53 0.41
N LEU A 70 -8.79 2.88 1.12
CA LEU A 70 -8.54 1.55 1.70
C LEU A 70 -8.30 0.47 0.65
N GLY A 71 -9.09 0.44 -0.43
CA GLY A 71 -8.95 -0.59 -1.48
C GLY A 71 -7.54 -0.61 -2.11
N PRO A 72 -7.08 0.52 -2.69
CA PRO A 72 -5.72 0.62 -3.21
C PRO A 72 -4.64 0.34 -2.16
N PHE A 73 -4.85 0.78 -0.92
CA PHE A 73 -3.91 0.55 0.17
C PHE A 73 -3.76 -0.95 0.50
N TRP A 74 -4.85 -1.72 0.54
CA TRP A 74 -4.79 -3.16 0.77
C TRP A 74 -4.07 -3.90 -0.34
N VAL A 75 -4.36 -3.57 -1.60
CA VAL A 75 -3.65 -4.15 -2.75
C VAL A 75 -2.16 -3.89 -2.65
N HIS A 76 -1.77 -2.65 -2.32
CA HIS A 76 -0.37 -2.28 -2.10
C HIS A 76 0.26 -3.12 -0.98
N VAL A 77 -0.35 -3.18 0.20
CA VAL A 77 0.16 -3.95 1.35
C VAL A 77 0.33 -5.44 0.98
N PHE A 78 -0.65 -6.03 0.28
CA PHE A 78 -0.57 -7.42 -0.15
C PHE A 78 0.57 -7.65 -1.13
N ALA A 79 0.68 -6.82 -2.18
CA ALA A 79 1.75 -6.92 -3.16
C ALA A 79 3.12 -6.83 -2.50
N LYS A 80 3.32 -5.83 -1.63
CA LYS A 80 4.55 -5.63 -0.87
C LYS A 80 4.94 -6.86 -0.04
N ARG A 81 3.98 -7.48 0.63
CA ARG A 81 4.22 -8.70 1.42
C ARG A 81 4.58 -9.89 0.55
N LYS A 82 3.88 -10.10 -0.57
CA LYS A 82 4.20 -11.20 -1.50
C LYS A 82 5.58 -11.01 -2.13
N GLN A 83 5.94 -9.78 -2.49
CA GLN A 83 7.26 -9.43 -2.99
C GLN A 83 8.34 -9.74 -1.94
N ALA A 84 8.20 -9.22 -0.72
CA ALA A 84 9.15 -9.48 0.36
C ALA A 84 9.31 -10.98 0.63
N ALA A 85 8.21 -11.73 0.72
CA ALA A 85 8.24 -13.17 0.94
C ALA A 85 8.96 -13.94 -0.18
N PHE A 86 8.70 -13.58 -1.45
CA PHE A 86 9.41 -14.15 -2.60
C PHE A 86 10.91 -13.88 -2.52
N PHE A 87 11.30 -12.66 -2.19
CA PHE A 87 12.71 -12.27 -2.08
C PHE A 87 13.42 -12.98 -0.94
N PHE A 88 12.83 -13.03 0.25
CA PHE A 88 13.41 -13.78 1.37
C PHE A 88 13.58 -15.26 1.04
N LYS A 89 12.63 -15.86 0.31
CA LYS A 89 12.76 -17.25 -0.15
C LYS A 89 13.92 -17.42 -1.13
N LYS A 90 14.12 -16.48 -2.05
CA LYS A 90 15.23 -16.50 -3.02
C LYS A 90 16.59 -16.30 -2.37
N ILE A 91 16.72 -15.37 -1.43
CA ILE A 91 17.98 -15.13 -0.70
C ILE A 91 18.40 -16.38 0.08
N LYS A 92 17.46 -17.09 0.72
CA LYS A 92 17.75 -18.35 1.41
C LYS A 92 18.33 -19.44 0.50
N THR A 93 18.09 -19.37 -0.82
CA THR A 93 18.65 -20.33 -1.79
C THR A 93 20.03 -19.94 -2.32
N ILE A 94 20.46 -18.69 -2.12
CA ILE A 94 21.78 -18.18 -2.49
C ILE A 94 22.66 -18.30 -1.24
N SER A 95 23.05 -19.53 -0.89
CA SER A 95 23.48 -19.87 0.47
C SER A 95 24.99 -19.80 0.73
N ASN A 96 25.78 -19.06 -0.04
CA ASN A 96 27.22 -18.90 0.24
C ASN A 96 27.64 -17.45 -0.07
N GLU A 97 28.32 -16.83 0.89
CA GLU A 97 28.92 -15.47 0.90
C GLU A 97 28.08 -14.30 1.42
N GLU A 98 28.80 -13.27 1.90
CA GLU A 98 28.32 -12.06 2.56
C GLU A 98 27.42 -11.23 1.65
N LEU A 99 26.11 -11.47 1.76
CA LEU A 99 25.09 -10.83 0.94
C LEU A 99 24.52 -9.60 1.65
N ILE A 100 24.49 -8.47 0.94
CA ILE A 100 23.69 -7.30 1.33
C ILE A 100 22.44 -7.27 0.44
N CYS A 101 21.27 -7.41 1.07
CA CYS A 101 19.99 -7.27 0.40
C CYS A 101 19.44 -5.85 0.60
N LEU A 102 19.33 -5.10 -0.49
CA LEU A 102 18.67 -3.80 -0.52
C LEU A 102 17.29 -3.97 -1.14
N GLN A 103 16.27 -3.91 -0.28
CA GLN A 103 14.88 -3.83 -0.71
C GLN A 103 14.47 -2.35 -0.78
N VAL A 104 14.22 -1.85 -1.98
CA VAL A 104 13.80 -0.46 -2.19
C VAL A 104 12.34 -0.42 -2.61
N ASP A 105 11.52 0.32 -1.87
CA ASP A 105 10.18 0.67 -2.33
C ASP A 105 10.26 1.81 -3.34
N PHE A 106 10.12 1.50 -4.62
CA PHE A 106 10.03 2.53 -5.64
C PHE A 106 8.65 3.20 -5.66
N SER A 107 7.58 2.60 -5.14
CA SER A 107 6.25 3.23 -5.15
C SER A 107 6.14 4.45 -4.21
N GLU A 108 7.01 4.55 -3.20
CA GLU A 108 7.16 5.74 -2.35
C GLU A 108 8.02 6.83 -3.02
N ASN A 109 9.06 6.44 -3.76
CA ASN A 109 10.03 7.36 -4.39
C ASN A 109 9.67 7.80 -5.82
N PHE A 110 8.87 7.02 -6.54
CA PHE A 110 8.50 7.25 -7.95
C PHE A 110 7.39 8.29 -8.13
N ARG A 111 6.81 8.81 -7.04
CA ARG A 111 5.88 9.95 -7.11
C ARG A 111 6.57 11.29 -7.41
N LEU A 112 7.90 11.34 -7.51
CA LEU A 112 8.68 12.54 -7.78
C LEU A 112 8.96 12.83 -9.27
N GLY A 113 8.52 12.01 -10.21
CA GLY A 113 8.67 12.32 -11.63
C GLY A 113 7.89 11.38 -12.53
N ASN A 114 6.83 11.91 -13.15
CA ASN A 114 6.04 11.37 -14.25
C ASN A 114 6.56 10.06 -14.88
N GLN A 115 5.82 8.97 -14.69
CA GLN A 115 5.39 8.03 -15.73
C GLN A 115 4.40 7.03 -15.13
N ASP A 116 3.66 6.33 -15.98
CA ASP A 116 2.39 5.66 -15.70
C ASP A 116 2.35 4.81 -14.43
N ALA A 117 1.16 4.76 -13.81
CA ALA A 117 0.86 4.10 -12.56
C ALA A 117 1.23 2.61 -12.57
N VAL A 118 2.48 2.32 -12.22
CA VAL A 118 2.99 0.97 -11.98
C VAL A 118 3.61 0.98 -10.58
N SER A 119 3.12 0.10 -9.70
CA SER A 119 3.80 -0.18 -8.44
C SER A 119 5.09 -0.95 -8.75
N LEU A 120 6.16 -0.22 -9.03
CA LEU A 120 7.48 -0.77 -9.24
C LEU A 120 8.08 -1.19 -7.89
N PHE A 121 8.54 -2.43 -7.82
CA PHE A 121 9.37 -2.93 -6.74
C PHE A 121 10.65 -3.49 -7.34
N THR A 122 11.77 -2.92 -6.91
CA THR A 122 13.09 -3.36 -7.33
C THR A 122 13.87 -3.74 -6.09
N SER A 123 14.36 -4.97 -6.05
CA SER A 123 15.35 -5.36 -5.06
C SER A 123 16.67 -5.60 -5.76
N HIS A 124 17.75 -5.15 -5.14
CA HIS A 124 19.09 -5.43 -5.63
C HIS A 124 19.85 -6.25 -4.59
N ILE A 125 20.51 -7.30 -5.07
CA ILE A 125 21.35 -8.17 -4.26
C ILE A 125 22.79 -7.95 -4.72
N TRP A 126 23.66 -7.60 -3.76
CA TRP A 126 25.10 -7.44 -3.96
C TRP A 126 25.86 -8.59 -3.27
N TYR A 127 26.88 -9.12 -3.94
CA TYR A 127 27.82 -10.10 -3.40
C TYR A 127 29.25 -9.83 -3.90
N SER A 128 30.26 -10.37 -3.21
CA SER A 128 31.67 -10.27 -3.61
C SER A 128 31.89 -10.91 -4.98
N GLY A 129 31.96 -10.09 -6.04
CA GLY A 129 32.14 -10.56 -7.42
C GLY A 129 31.05 -10.12 -8.41
N GLY A 130 30.00 -9.41 -7.97
CA GLY A 130 28.97 -8.84 -8.86
C GLY A 130 27.67 -8.45 -8.17
N GLY A 131 26.65 -8.11 -8.97
CA GLY A 131 25.31 -7.80 -8.49
C GLY A 131 24.23 -8.36 -9.39
N GLN A 132 23.10 -8.80 -8.80
CA GLN A 132 21.90 -9.20 -9.54
C GLN A 132 20.73 -8.30 -9.14
N SER A 133 20.04 -7.77 -10.16
CA SER A 133 18.85 -6.94 -10.00
C SER A 133 17.62 -7.74 -10.34
N PHE A 134 16.63 -7.70 -9.45
CA PHE A 134 15.33 -8.31 -9.68
C PHE A 134 14.26 -7.23 -9.64
N CYS A 135 13.51 -7.14 -10.73
CA CYS A 135 12.34 -6.27 -10.81
C CYS A 135 11.08 -7.16 -10.86
N LEU A 136 10.19 -6.99 -9.87
CA LEU A 136 8.94 -7.74 -9.81
C LEU A 136 7.78 -6.81 -10.19
N TRP A 137 7.06 -7.22 -11.23
CA TRP A 137 5.89 -6.52 -11.74
C TRP A 137 4.63 -7.25 -11.30
N PHE A 138 3.69 -6.54 -10.69
CA PHE A 138 2.32 -7.04 -10.51
C PHE A 138 1.44 -6.30 -11.51
N LYS A 139 0.89 -7.04 -12.47
CA LYS A 139 -0.12 -6.52 -13.38
C LYS A 139 -1.47 -6.64 -12.68
N SER A 140 -2.07 -5.49 -12.33
CA SER A 140 -3.42 -5.41 -11.75
C SER A 140 -4.49 -5.74 -12.78
#